data_AF-A0A3N4JVQ2-F1
#
_entry.id   AF-A0A3N4JVQ2-F1
#
_cell.length_a   1.000
_cell.length_b   1.000
_cell.length_c   1.000
_cell.angle_alpha   90.00
_cell.angle_beta   90.00
_cell.angle_gamma   90.00
#
_symmetry.space_group_name_H-M   'P 1'
#
loop_
_entity.id
_entity.type
_entity.pdbx_description
1 polymer ?
#
loop_
_entity_poly.entity_id
_entity_poly.type
_entity_poly.pdbx_seq_one_letter_code
_entity_poly.pdbx_strand_id
1 'polypeptide(L)'
;MPSSPPPRQEVQISSTAASDTRNSEDLIIYCCVCYLPASSAGSDRAINSARGKSNGYPTFWLASCGHIVCSSHVFPNGVPLEAASKTYTCPYCKNDGISLAGVGAGEVPVDLRDYFRPESELLEDVAGAIKFRTNNLIRIAKHYKKLSETLTTKVEDQRRVLLKVKDELIRGKELKGSVLIRQALHN
;
A
#
# COMPACT_ATOMS: atom_id res chain seq x y z
N MET A 1 -42.26 5.47 -3.06
CA MET A 1 -41.38 6.53 -2.51
C MET A 1 -39.97 5.96 -2.46
N PRO A 2 -38.99 6.51 -3.21
CA PRO A 2 -37.63 6.01 -3.16
C PRO A 2 -36.98 6.48 -1.85
N SER A 3 -36.57 5.53 -1.03
CA SER A 3 -35.85 5.76 0.23
C SER A 3 -34.46 6.30 -0.07
N SER A 4 -34.15 7.49 0.47
CA SER A 4 -32.86 8.16 0.34
C SER A 4 -31.70 7.26 0.78
N PRO A 5 -30.54 7.30 0.08
CA PRO A 5 -29.36 6.58 0.50
C PRO A 5 -28.82 7.14 1.83
N PRO A 6 -28.28 6.30 2.71
CA PRO A 6 -27.72 6.74 3.98
C PRO A 6 -26.49 7.64 3.76
N PRO A 7 -26.23 8.58 4.68
CA PRO A 7 -25.12 9.53 4.55
C PRO A 7 -23.77 8.81 4.58
N ARG A 8 -22.89 9.23 3.67
CA ARG A 8 -21.53 8.71 3.51
C ARG A 8 -20.69 9.21 4.68
N GLN A 9 -20.25 8.30 5.56
CA GLN A 9 -19.28 8.63 6.61
C GLN A 9 -17.94 8.97 5.95
N GLU A 10 -17.54 10.24 6.03
CA GLU A 10 -16.16 10.66 5.79
C GLU A 10 -15.28 10.02 6.86
N VAL A 11 -14.45 9.07 6.43
CA VAL A 11 -13.40 8.52 7.27
C VAL A 11 -12.31 9.58 7.35
N GLN A 12 -12.32 10.36 8.44
CA GLN A 12 -11.18 11.20 8.80
C GLN A 12 -10.01 10.29 9.13
N ILE A 13 -9.09 10.17 8.18
CA ILE A 13 -7.78 9.56 8.42
C ILE A 13 -6.98 10.61 9.17
N SER A 14 -6.97 10.53 10.50
CA SER A 14 -6.01 11.28 11.32
C SER A 14 -4.62 10.78 10.97
N SER A 15 -3.88 11.56 10.19
CA SER A 15 -2.44 11.44 10.05
C SER A 15 -1.80 11.89 11.36
N THR A 16 -1.76 11.00 12.35
CA THR A 16 -0.83 11.16 13.46
C THR A 16 0.57 10.98 12.89
N ALA A 17 1.26 12.10 12.67
CA ALA A 17 2.70 12.14 12.49
C ALA A 17 3.34 11.62 13.78
N ALA A 18 3.48 10.29 13.87
CA ALA A 18 4.32 9.68 14.87
C ALA A 18 5.75 10.07 14.54
N SER A 19 6.43 10.68 15.50
CA SER A 19 7.84 10.99 15.42
C SER A 19 8.62 9.69 15.19
N ASP A 20 8.98 9.43 13.94
CA ASP A 20 9.81 8.30 13.52
C ASP A 20 11.26 8.54 13.94
N THR A 21 11.57 8.16 15.17
CA THR A 21 12.93 7.79 15.58
C THR A 21 13.14 6.29 15.42
N ARG A 22 12.49 5.67 14.42
CA ARG A 22 12.54 4.22 14.20
C ARG A 22 13.70 3.88 13.26
N ASN A 23 14.66 3.15 13.83
CA ASN A 23 15.66 2.29 13.18
C ASN A 23 16.41 2.86 11.96
N SER A 24 17.31 3.81 12.19
CA SER A 24 18.39 4.12 11.24
C SER A 24 19.37 2.95 11.02
N GLU A 25 19.23 1.84 11.75
CA GLU A 25 20.13 0.68 11.70
C GLU A 25 19.88 -0.24 10.49
N ASP A 26 18.71 -0.16 9.85
CA ASP A 26 18.35 -1.01 8.69
C ASP A 26 18.55 -0.32 7.34
N LEU A 27 19.07 0.92 7.33
CA LEU A 27 19.42 1.62 6.09
C LEU A 27 20.71 1.04 5.49
N ILE A 28 20.57 -0.04 4.72
CA ILE A 28 21.69 -0.66 4.00
C ILE A 28 22.05 0.21 2.79
N ILE A 29 22.82 1.26 3.03
CA ILE A 29 23.43 2.08 1.98
C ILE A 29 24.77 1.45 1.60
N TYR A 30 25.02 1.19 0.32
CA TYR A 30 26.31 0.67 -0.15
C TYR A 30 26.76 1.36 -1.43
N CYS A 31 28.06 1.34 -1.68
CA CYS A 31 28.62 1.85 -2.93
C CYS A 31 28.27 0.90 -4.10
N CYS A 32 27.69 1.40 -5.19
CA CYS A 32 27.36 0.59 -6.36
C CYS A 32 28.59 0.05 -7.11
N VAL A 33 29.80 0.52 -6.80
CA VAL A 33 31.05 0.10 -7.46
C VAL A 33 31.77 -1.00 -6.68
N CYS A 34 31.90 -0.86 -5.35
CA CYS A 34 32.62 -1.83 -4.51
C CYS A 34 31.76 -2.56 -3.48
N TYR A 35 30.45 -2.27 -3.43
CA TYR A 35 29.51 -2.85 -2.47
C TYR A 35 29.87 -2.62 -0.99
N LEU A 36 30.75 -1.64 -0.71
CA LEU A 36 31.11 -1.28 0.66
C LEU A 36 29.91 -0.61 1.35
N PRO A 37 29.45 -1.10 2.51
CA PRO A 37 28.32 -0.53 3.23
C PRO A 37 28.71 0.77 3.96
N ALA A 38 27.79 1.72 4.05
CA ALA A 38 28.01 3.01 4.70
C ALA A 38 28.27 2.89 6.21
N SER A 39 27.72 1.85 6.84
CA SER A 39 27.97 1.50 8.24
C SER A 39 29.43 1.12 8.53
N SER A 40 30.20 0.71 7.52
CA SER A 40 31.62 0.37 7.71
C SER A 40 32.53 1.60 7.85
N ALA A 41 32.05 2.80 7.49
CA ALA A 41 32.81 4.04 7.54
C ALA A 41 33.01 4.59 8.98
N GLY A 42 32.27 4.07 9.96
CA GLY A 42 32.41 4.45 11.38
C GLY A 42 33.33 3.55 12.21
N SER A 43 33.89 2.49 11.60
CA SER A 43 34.85 1.60 12.26
C SER A 43 36.28 2.07 11.99
N ASP A 44 36.64 3.22 12.56
CA ASP A 44 38.03 3.69 12.60
C ASP A 44 38.87 2.80 13.52
N ARG A 45 39.30 1.65 12.99
CA ARG A 45 40.56 0.99 13.35
C ARG A 45 41.15 0.31 12.12
N ALA A 46 41.54 1.13 11.14
CA ALA A 46 42.50 0.92 10.06
C ALA A 46 41.90 1.59 8.81
N ILE A 47 42.30 2.81 8.46
CA ILE A 47 43.46 2.99 7.58
C ILE A 47 43.82 4.50 7.62
N ASN A 48 45.08 4.78 7.96
CA ASN A 48 45.86 6.00 7.72
C ASN A 48 45.73 7.21 8.67
N SER A 49 46.47 7.06 9.78
CA SER A 49 47.23 8.14 10.43
C SER A 49 48.31 8.67 9.47
N ALA A 50 47.97 9.60 8.56
CA ALA A 50 48.95 10.43 7.82
C ALA A 50 48.31 11.56 6.97
N ARG A 51 47.32 12.31 7.48
CA ARG A 51 47.08 13.73 7.09
C ARG A 51 45.91 14.25 7.91
N GLY A 52 46.12 15.42 8.50
CA GLY A 52 45.27 15.96 9.54
C GLY A 52 43.82 16.22 9.15
N LYS A 53 43.00 16.26 10.21
CA LYS A 53 41.62 16.76 10.30
C LYS A 53 40.59 16.00 9.46
N SER A 54 39.76 15.25 10.17
CA SER A 54 38.39 14.88 9.80
C SER A 54 37.56 16.13 9.48
N ASN A 55 37.75 16.71 8.30
CA ASN A 55 36.74 17.60 7.74
C ASN A 55 35.50 16.74 7.51
N GLY A 56 34.36 17.16 8.08
CA GLY A 56 33.06 16.48 8.05
C GLY A 56 32.45 16.33 6.65
N TYR A 57 33.19 15.72 5.73
CA TYR A 57 32.73 15.38 4.40
C TYR A 57 32.02 14.03 4.45
N PRO A 58 30.94 13.88 3.66
CA PRO A 58 30.19 12.63 3.60
C PRO A 58 31.06 11.53 2.96
N THR A 59 31.08 10.35 3.56
CA THR A 59 31.84 9.20 3.04
C THR A 59 31.20 8.63 1.77
N PHE A 60 29.91 8.89 1.57
CA PHE A 60 29.11 8.45 0.44
C PHE A 60 28.43 9.62 -0.25
N TRP A 61 28.26 9.49 -1.56
CA TRP A 61 27.65 10.49 -2.43
C TRP A 61 26.52 9.86 -3.24
N LEU A 62 25.37 10.52 -3.27
CA LEU A 62 24.27 10.21 -4.16
C LEU A 62 24.44 11.03 -5.44
N ALA A 63 24.62 10.34 -6.56
CA ALA A 63 24.62 10.97 -7.87
C ALA A 63 23.19 11.26 -8.35
N SER A 64 23.01 12.32 -9.14
CA SER A 64 21.71 12.65 -9.76
C SER A 64 21.14 11.55 -10.66
N CYS A 65 21.98 10.61 -11.09
CA CYS A 65 21.56 9.40 -11.79
C CYS A 65 21.06 8.27 -10.85
N GLY A 66 20.94 8.53 -9.54
CA GLY A 66 20.43 7.57 -8.54
C GLY A 66 21.45 6.60 -7.95
N HIS A 67 22.72 6.64 -8.37
CA HIS A 67 23.76 5.74 -7.86
C HIS A 67 24.42 6.30 -6.60
N ILE A 68 24.60 5.45 -5.60
CA ILE A 68 25.32 5.77 -4.37
C ILE A 68 26.76 5.30 -4.54
N VAL A 69 27.72 6.19 -4.32
CA VAL A 69 29.14 5.90 -4.54
C VAL A 69 29.97 6.43 -3.38
N CYS A 70 30.95 5.64 -2.92
CA CYS A 70 31.88 6.12 -1.89
C CYS A 70 32.89 7.14 -2.46
N SER A 71 33.41 7.98 -1.57
CA SER A 71 34.36 9.04 -1.91
C SER A 71 35.59 8.53 -2.66
N SER A 72 36.06 7.29 -2.46
CA SER A 72 37.23 6.76 -3.16
C SER A 72 37.01 6.53 -4.67
N HIS A 73 35.79 6.18 -5.09
CA HIS A 73 35.48 5.97 -6.51
C HIS A 73 35.10 7.26 -7.24
N VAL A 74 34.55 8.24 -6.53
CA VAL A 74 34.19 9.53 -7.11
C VAL A 74 35.39 10.49 -7.10
N PHE A 75 36.17 10.45 -6.02
CA PHE A 75 37.25 11.39 -5.74
C PHE A 75 38.54 10.65 -5.33
N PRO A 76 39.19 9.93 -6.26
CA PRO A 76 40.40 9.15 -5.96
C PRO A 76 41.56 10.02 -5.42
N ASN A 77 41.57 11.31 -5.75
CA ASN A 77 42.57 12.28 -5.31
C ASN A 77 42.13 13.10 -4.08
N GLY A 78 41.02 12.71 -3.43
CA GLY A 78 40.42 13.44 -2.32
C GLY A 78 39.26 14.35 -2.73
N VAL A 79 38.33 14.58 -1.80
CA VAL A 79 37.09 15.35 -2.02
C VAL A 79 37.41 16.84 -2.24
N PRO A 80 37.05 17.42 -3.39
CA PRO A 80 37.18 18.87 -3.63
C PRO A 80 36.25 19.69 -2.72
N LEU A 81 36.65 20.91 -2.36
CA LEU A 81 35.80 21.86 -1.61
C LEU A 81 34.46 22.14 -2.31
N GLU A 82 34.48 22.15 -3.65
CA GLU A 82 33.35 22.42 -4.53
C GLU A 82 32.69 21.12 -5.04
N ALA A 83 32.71 20.06 -4.23
CA ALA A 83 32.16 18.74 -4.59
C ALA A 83 30.65 18.79 -4.90
N ALA A 84 29.88 19.62 -4.20
CA ALA A 84 28.43 19.73 -4.39
C ALA A 84 28.02 20.73 -5.48
N SER A 85 28.88 21.70 -5.81
CA SER A 85 28.58 22.81 -6.72
C SER A 85 29.01 22.56 -8.16
N LYS A 86 29.72 21.45 -8.43
CA LYS A 86 30.20 21.06 -9.75
C LYS A 86 29.50 19.80 -10.26
N THR A 87 29.65 19.58 -11.56
CA THR A 87 29.20 18.37 -12.23
C THR A 87 30.35 17.35 -12.37
N TYR A 88 30.02 16.07 -12.29
CA TYR A 88 30.97 14.96 -12.34
C TYR A 88 30.51 13.89 -13.34
N THR A 89 31.33 12.86 -13.51
CA THR A 89 30.97 11.65 -14.24
C THR A 89 30.66 10.54 -13.24
N CYS A 90 29.52 9.87 -13.39
CA CYS A 90 29.18 8.74 -12.54
C CYS A 90 30.18 7.59 -12.75
N PRO A 91 30.89 7.09 -11.73
CA PRO A 91 31.82 6.00 -11.91
C PRO A 91 31.14 4.66 -12.23
N TYR A 92 29.85 4.52 -11.91
CA TYR A 92 29.05 3.32 -12.21
C TYR A 92 28.48 3.35 -13.64
N CYS A 93 27.56 4.26 -13.94
CA CYS A 93 26.88 4.29 -15.25
C CYS A 93 27.55 5.18 -16.32
N LYS A 94 28.66 5.86 -15.98
CA LYS A 94 29.41 6.74 -16.88
C LYS A 94 28.63 7.94 -17.43
N ASN A 95 27.49 8.28 -16.82
CA ASN A 95 26.76 9.49 -17.19
C ASN A 95 27.55 10.73 -16.76
N ASP A 96 27.79 11.63 -17.71
CA ASP A 96 28.45 12.93 -17.48
C ASP A 96 27.45 13.98 -16.99
N GLY A 97 27.96 15.08 -16.44
CA GLY A 97 27.12 16.20 -16.03
C GLY A 97 26.28 15.93 -14.76
N ILE A 98 26.62 14.91 -13.97
CA ILE A 98 25.84 14.56 -12.76
C ILE A 98 26.17 15.51 -11.61
N SER A 99 25.16 15.88 -10.82
CA SER A 99 25.37 16.51 -9.52
C SER A 99 25.53 15.45 -8.44
N LEU A 100 26.23 15.80 -7.37
CA LEU A 100 26.51 14.92 -6.23
C LEU A 100 25.93 15.54 -4.96
N ALA A 101 25.14 14.76 -4.23
CA ALA A 101 24.65 15.11 -2.90
C ALA A 101 25.34 14.23 -1.85
N GLY A 102 25.78 14.84 -0.77
CA GLY A 102 26.36 14.11 0.36
C GLY A 102 25.33 13.20 1.02
N VAL A 103 25.69 11.95 1.26
CA VAL A 103 24.91 11.02 2.08
C VAL A 103 25.72 10.76 3.34
N GLY A 104 25.36 11.46 4.42
CA GLY A 104 25.96 11.23 5.72
C GLY A 104 25.63 9.83 6.24
N ALA A 105 26.47 9.29 7.13
CA ALA A 105 26.12 8.10 7.89
C ALA A 105 24.97 8.44 8.85
N GLY A 106 23.72 8.32 8.37
CA GLY A 106 22.50 8.50 9.16
C GLY A 106 21.64 9.72 8.84
N GLU A 107 22.09 10.66 8.00
CA GLU A 107 21.31 11.86 7.65
C GLU A 107 21.08 11.92 6.14
N VAL A 108 20.05 11.22 5.68
CA VAL A 108 19.47 11.44 4.35
C VAL A 108 18.74 12.79 4.36
N PRO A 109 18.95 13.67 3.36
CA PRO A 109 18.21 14.92 3.23
C PRO A 109 16.71 14.69 3.38
N VAL A 110 15.99 15.57 4.09
CA VAL A 110 14.57 15.36 4.44
C VAL A 110 13.72 15.03 3.20
N ASP A 111 13.97 15.73 2.10
CA ASP A 111 13.26 15.54 0.83
C ASP A 111 13.52 14.18 0.16
N LEU A 112 14.59 13.48 0.57
CA LEU A 112 15.00 12.20 0.02
C LEU A 112 14.71 11.03 0.95
N ARG A 113 14.32 11.26 2.22
CA ARG A 113 14.13 10.19 3.22
C ARG A 113 13.19 9.08 2.76
N ASP A 114 12.11 9.44 2.06
CA ASP A 114 11.13 8.46 1.57
C ASP A 114 11.71 7.48 0.54
N TYR A 115 12.75 7.87 -0.20
CA TYR A 115 13.42 7.00 -1.18
C TYR A 115 14.39 6.01 -0.54
N PHE A 116 14.77 6.25 0.71
CA PHE A 116 15.71 5.42 1.43
C PHE A 116 15.03 4.53 2.47
N ARG A 117 13.69 4.51 2.57
CA ARG A 117 13.01 3.67 3.57
C ARG A 117 13.48 2.21 3.52
N PRO A 118 13.75 1.57 4.68
CA PRO A 118 14.06 0.15 4.74
C PRO A 118 13.03 -0.70 4.01
N GLU A 119 13.47 -1.77 3.35
CA GLU A 119 12.59 -2.69 2.63
C GLU A 119 11.51 -3.29 3.55
N SER A 120 11.86 -3.55 4.81
CA SER A 120 10.93 -4.04 5.84
C SER A 120 9.74 -3.09 6.04
N GLU A 121 9.98 -1.79 6.17
CA GLU A 121 8.93 -0.78 6.33
C GLU A 121 8.03 -0.70 5.08
N LEU A 122 8.63 -0.73 3.90
CA LEU A 122 7.87 -0.73 2.64
C LEU A 122 6.98 -1.97 2.53
N LEU A 123 7.49 -3.15 2.93
CA LEU A 123 6.74 -4.40 2.95
C LEU A 123 5.60 -4.36 3.97
N GLU A 124 5.79 -3.73 5.13
CA GLU A 124 4.75 -3.53 6.13
C GLU A 124 3.60 -2.65 5.60
N ASP A 125 3.92 -1.54 4.92
CA ASP A 125 2.94 -0.67 4.29
C ASP A 125 2.13 -1.42 3.21
N VAL A 126 2.82 -2.17 2.35
CA VAL A 126 2.18 -2.99 1.31
C VAL A 126 1.30 -4.07 1.94
N ALA A 127 1.80 -4.77 2.97
CA ALA A 127 1.05 -5.79 3.69
C ALA A 127 -0.19 -5.19 4.37
N GLY A 128 -0.06 -4.01 4.95
CA GLY A 128 -1.16 -3.23 5.54
C GLY A 128 -2.23 -2.90 4.51
N ALA A 129 -1.83 -2.38 3.34
CA ALA A 129 -2.73 -2.05 2.23
C ALA A 129 -3.46 -3.30 1.71
N ILE A 130 -2.75 -4.41 1.51
CA ILE A 130 -3.32 -5.69 1.08
C ILE A 130 -4.33 -6.20 2.11
N LYS A 131 -3.98 -6.18 3.40
CA LYS A 131 -4.85 -6.60 4.50
C LYS A 131 -6.12 -5.76 4.54
N PHE A 132 -6.00 -4.44 4.45
CA PHE A 132 -7.16 -3.53 4.41
C PHE A 132 -8.07 -3.82 3.22
N ARG A 133 -7.51 -3.95 2.02
CA ARG A 133 -8.27 -4.25 0.79
C ARG A 133 -8.99 -5.59 0.89
N THR A 134 -8.28 -6.62 1.34
CA THR A 134 -8.81 -7.99 1.48
C THR A 134 -9.94 -8.03 2.50
N ASN A 135 -9.78 -7.40 3.66
CA ASN A 135 -10.81 -7.33 4.69
C ASN A 135 -12.07 -6.61 4.19
N ASN A 136 -11.92 -5.51 3.45
CA ASN A 136 -13.06 -4.81 2.85
C ASN A 136 -13.78 -5.67 1.82
N LEU A 137 -13.03 -6.37 0.96
CA LEU A 137 -13.62 -7.28 -0.03
C LEU A 137 -14.40 -8.42 0.64
N ILE A 138 -13.84 -9.04 1.68
CA ILE A 138 -14.52 -10.08 2.47
C ILE A 138 -15.81 -9.54 3.09
N ARG A 139 -15.79 -8.33 3.63
CA ARG A 139 -16.99 -7.69 4.21
C ARG A 139 -18.09 -7.49 3.16
N ILE A 140 -17.74 -6.98 1.98
CA ILE A 140 -18.67 -6.78 0.87
C ILE A 140 -19.23 -8.12 0.39
N ALA A 141 -18.37 -9.13 0.21
CA ALA A 141 -18.79 -10.46 -0.20
C ALA A 141 -19.77 -11.09 0.81
N LYS A 142 -19.51 -10.97 2.11
CA LYS A 142 -20.42 -11.42 3.18
C LYS A 142 -21.77 -10.70 3.11
N HIS A 143 -21.78 -9.39 2.86
CA HIS A 143 -23.01 -8.62 2.72
C HIS A 143 -23.87 -9.12 1.55
N TYR A 144 -23.28 -9.27 0.37
CA TYR A 144 -24.01 -9.75 -0.81
C TYR A 144 -24.47 -11.20 -0.68
N LYS A 145 -23.67 -12.07 -0.04
CA LYS A 145 -24.10 -13.43 0.30
C LYS A 145 -25.38 -13.41 1.15
N LYS A 146 -25.37 -12.66 2.25
CA LYS A 146 -26.54 -12.54 3.14
C LYS A 146 -27.76 -11.95 2.42
N LEU A 147 -27.55 -10.95 1.56
CA LEU A 147 -28.62 -10.36 0.76
C LEU A 147 -29.22 -11.38 -0.20
N SER A 148 -28.38 -12.15 -0.91
CA SER A 148 -28.82 -13.22 -1.81
C SER A 148 -29.64 -14.27 -1.06
N GLU A 149 -29.16 -14.75 0.09
CA GLU A 149 -29.88 -15.73 0.92
C GLU A 149 -31.25 -15.19 1.36
N THR A 150 -31.30 -13.92 1.79
CA THR A 150 -32.55 -13.26 2.20
C THR A 150 -33.55 -13.17 1.04
N LEU A 151 -33.07 -12.81 -0.16
CA LEU A 151 -33.91 -12.70 -1.36
C LEU A 151 -34.43 -14.07 -1.79
N THR A 152 -33.58 -15.11 -1.75
CA THR A 152 -33.99 -16.49 -2.04
C THR A 152 -35.10 -16.94 -1.11
N THR A 153 -34.96 -16.71 0.21
CA THR A 153 -36.02 -17.04 1.18
C THR A 153 -37.33 -16.30 0.86
N LYS A 154 -37.28 -15.00 0.56
CA LYS A 154 -38.48 -14.22 0.20
C LYS A 154 -39.17 -14.77 -1.04
N VAL A 155 -38.42 -15.14 -2.08
CA VAL A 155 -38.97 -15.71 -3.31
C VAL A 155 -39.63 -17.06 -3.03
N GLU A 156 -38.99 -17.93 -2.24
CA GLU A 156 -39.57 -19.22 -1.85
C GLU A 156 -40.83 -19.04 -1.00
N ASP A 157 -40.86 -18.06 -0.09
CA ASP A 157 -42.04 -17.74 0.70
C ASP A 157 -43.20 -17.26 -0.17
N GLN A 158 -42.94 -16.34 -1.10
CA GLN A 158 -43.93 -15.86 -2.07
C GLN A 158 -44.45 -17.00 -2.95
N ARG A 159 -43.56 -17.89 -3.41
CA ARG A 159 -43.93 -19.07 -4.18
C ARG A 159 -44.87 -19.98 -3.40
N ARG A 160 -44.57 -20.25 -2.11
CA ARG A 160 -45.45 -21.08 -1.25
C ARG A 160 -46.82 -20.44 -1.05
N VAL A 161 -46.88 -19.12 -0.87
CA VAL A 161 -48.16 -18.40 -0.75
C VAL A 161 -48.96 -18.48 -2.05
N LEU A 162 -48.34 -18.26 -3.20
CA LEU A 162 -49.02 -18.34 -4.51
C LEU A 162 -49.55 -19.73 -4.80
N LEU A 163 -48.82 -20.78 -4.44
CA LEU A 163 -49.30 -22.17 -4.56
C LEU A 163 -50.55 -22.40 -3.70
N LYS A 164 -50.55 -21.95 -2.45
CA LYS A 164 -51.75 -22.06 -1.59
C LYS A 164 -52.94 -21.31 -2.17
N VAL A 165 -52.73 -20.07 -2.63
CA VAL A 165 -53.79 -19.27 -3.26
C VAL A 165 -54.34 -19.96 -4.50
N LYS A 166 -53.47 -20.53 -5.35
CA LYS A 166 -53.87 -21.34 -6.51
C LYS A 166 -54.75 -22.51 -6.10
N ASP A 167 -54.35 -23.27 -5.08
CA ASP A 167 -55.10 -24.44 -4.62
C ASP A 167 -56.49 -24.05 -4.04
N GLU A 168 -56.57 -22.95 -3.29
CA GLU A 168 -57.86 -22.41 -2.84
C GLU A 168 -58.77 -21.96 -4.00
N LEU A 169 -58.22 -21.34 -5.04
CA LEU A 169 -59.00 -20.94 -6.22
C LEU A 169 -59.52 -22.15 -7.00
N ILE A 170 -58.74 -23.23 -7.08
CA ILE A 170 -59.19 -24.49 -7.70
C ILE A 170 -60.36 -25.08 -6.91
N ARG A 171 -60.21 -25.23 -5.58
CA ARG A 171 -61.30 -25.69 -4.70
C ARG A 171 -62.55 -24.84 -4.82
N GLY A 172 -62.41 -23.51 -4.84
CA GLY A 172 -63.53 -22.59 -5.00
C GLY A 172 -64.28 -22.76 -6.33
N LYS A 173 -63.56 -23.04 -7.43
CA LYS A 173 -64.18 -23.33 -8.73
C LYS A 173 -64.98 -24.65 -8.71
N GLU A 174 -64.44 -25.69 -8.10
CA GLU A 174 -65.11 -27.01 -7.98
C GLU A 174 -66.40 -26.93 -7.17
N LEU A 175 -66.37 -26.21 -6.04
CA LEU A 175 -67.56 -25.95 -5.21
C LEU A 175 -68.62 -25.17 -5.97
N LYS A 176 -68.23 -24.10 -6.69
CA LYS A 176 -69.16 -23.32 -7.51
C LYS A 176 -69.82 -24.19 -8.59
N GLY A 177 -69.04 -25.02 -9.28
CA GLY A 177 -69.57 -25.97 -10.27
C GLY A 177 -70.58 -26.95 -9.65
N SER A 178 -70.28 -27.49 -8.47
CA SER A 178 -71.18 -28.40 -7.74
C SER A 178 -72.50 -27.74 -7.32
N VAL A 179 -72.46 -26.47 -6.90
CA VAL A 179 -73.67 -25.71 -6.52
C VAL A 179 -74.57 -25.48 -7.73
N LEU A 180 -73.98 -25.12 -8.88
CA LEU A 180 -74.74 -24.92 -10.13
C LEU A 180 -75.43 -26.20 -10.59
N ILE A 181 -74.75 -27.36 -10.49
CA ILE A 181 -75.35 -28.66 -10.82
C ILE A 181 -76.53 -28.98 -9.90
N ARG A 182 -76.40 -28.74 -8.58
CA ARG A 182 -77.50 -28.98 -7.63
C ARG A 182 -78.70 -28.07 -7.89
N GLN A 183 -78.49 -26.80 -8.24
CA GLN A 183 -79.57 -25.89 -8.58
C GLN A 183 -80.30 -26.29 -9.87
N ALA A 184 -79.59 -26.84 -10.85
CA ALA A 184 -80.19 -27.34 -12.09
C ALA A 184 -81.03 -28.61 -11.90
N LEU A 185 -80.77 -29.41 -10.86
CA LEU A 185 -81.53 -30.64 -10.57
C LEU A 185 -82.82 -30.40 -9.78
N HIS A 186 -82.99 -29.21 -9.19
CA HIS A 186 -84.16 -28.85 -8.38
C HIS A 186 -85.18 -27.98 -9.11
N ASN A 187 -84.89 -27.57 -10.35
CA ASN A 187 -85.81 -26.88 -11.26
C ASN A 187 -86.24 -27.82 -12.38
#